data_AF-A0A506V8A6-F1
#
_entry.id   AF-A0A506V8A6-F1
#
_cell.length_a   1.000
_cell.length_b   1.000
_cell.length_c   1.000
_cell.angle_alpha   90.00
_cell.angle_beta   90.00
_cell.angle_gamma   90.00
#
_symmetry.space_group_name_H-M   'P 1'
#
loop_
_entity.id
_entity.type
_entity.pdbx_description
1 polymer ?
#
loop_
_entity_poly.entity_id
_entity_poly.type
_entity_poly.pdbx_seq_one_letter_code
_entity_poly.pdbx_strand_id
1 'polypeptide(L)'
;MEIISNDFYFKTGVMELSKKIYHPNAPSFILFDRGDGNIILTSPSAISKILKNQYAFLEFISYPFFTISKKDSLNDIRLAMMVFSMNHMDNKTHKPLLTKSERRVLYYLLVHQSNKQIAESLGMKTRSISNHKYNILRKLNLHSTSCLIKIHHHWQRFLALHGGDFYYI
;
A
#
# COMPACT_ATOMS: atom_id res chain seq x y z
N MET A 1 -15.89 3.16 -9.55
CA MET A 1 -15.13 2.60 -8.41
C MET A 1 -14.54 1.28 -8.84
N GLU A 2 -13.25 1.05 -8.58
CA GLU A 2 -12.57 -0.20 -8.87
C GLU A 2 -12.15 -0.89 -7.56
N ILE A 3 -12.30 -2.21 -7.47
CA ILE A 3 -11.93 -2.99 -6.28
C ILE A 3 -10.85 -3.99 -6.69
N ILE A 4 -9.65 -3.79 -6.17
CA ILE A 4 -8.48 -4.63 -6.36
C ILE A 4 -8.31 -5.47 -5.10
N SER A 5 -8.73 -6.72 -5.18
CA SER A 5 -8.55 -7.69 -4.08
C SER A 5 -8.52 -9.11 -4.61
N ASN A 6 -7.67 -9.94 -3.98
CA ASN A 6 -7.64 -11.38 -4.18
C ASN A 6 -8.66 -12.13 -3.30
N ASP A 7 -9.32 -11.42 -2.38
CA ASP A 7 -10.33 -11.95 -1.49
C ASP A 7 -11.70 -11.80 -2.16
N PHE A 8 -12.20 -12.90 -2.73
CA PHE A 8 -13.45 -12.93 -3.47
C PHE A 8 -14.65 -12.50 -2.62
N TYR A 9 -14.68 -12.90 -1.35
CA TYR A 9 -15.77 -12.55 -0.43
C TYR A 9 -15.76 -11.06 -0.12
N PHE A 10 -14.58 -10.51 0.17
CA PHE A 10 -14.42 -9.07 0.38
C PHE A 10 -14.84 -8.29 -0.86
N LYS A 11 -14.34 -8.66 -2.05
CA LYS A 11 -14.69 -8.01 -3.32
C LYS A 11 -16.20 -8.01 -3.54
N THR A 12 -16.85 -9.16 -3.37
CA THR A 12 -18.30 -9.30 -3.54
C THR A 12 -19.09 -8.47 -2.54
N GLY A 13 -18.71 -8.49 -1.26
CA GLY A 13 -19.37 -7.71 -0.22
C GLY A 13 -19.27 -6.21 -0.47
N VAL A 14 -18.10 -5.71 -0.84
CA VAL A 14 -17.90 -4.28 -1.15
C VAL A 14 -18.62 -3.86 -2.43
N MET A 15 -18.64 -4.70 -3.46
CA MET A 15 -19.45 -4.44 -4.66
C MET A 15 -20.93 -4.27 -4.29
N GLU A 16 -21.46 -5.15 -3.43
CA GLU A 16 -22.85 -5.06 -2.99
C GLU A 16 -23.14 -3.82 -2.13
N LEU A 17 -22.21 -3.45 -1.24
CA LEU A 17 -22.30 -2.18 -0.51
C LEU A 17 -22.33 -0.99 -1.47
N SER A 18 -21.47 -1.00 -2.48
CA SER A 18 -21.34 0.12 -3.41
C SER A 18 -22.62 0.39 -4.19
N LYS A 19 -23.39 -0.63 -4.58
CA LYS A 19 -24.69 -0.45 -5.26
C LYS A 19 -25.67 0.42 -4.46
N LYS A 20 -25.59 0.39 -3.13
CA LYS A 20 -26.45 1.15 -2.23
C LYS A 20 -25.96 2.59 -1.97
N ILE A 21 -24.71 2.89 -2.31
CA ILE A 21 -24.01 4.11 -1.92
C ILE A 21 -23.64 4.96 -3.14
N TYR A 22 -23.35 4.32 -4.27
CA TYR A 22 -22.70 4.95 -5.41
C TYR A 22 -23.70 5.33 -6.49
N HIS A 23 -23.69 6.61 -6.88
CA HIS A 23 -24.39 7.12 -8.04
C HIS A 23 -23.52 7.02 -9.30
N PRO A 24 -24.11 6.96 -10.51
CA PRO A 24 -23.36 6.85 -11.78
C PRO A 24 -22.30 7.94 -11.99
N ASN A 25 -22.49 9.11 -11.38
CA ASN A 25 -21.60 10.27 -11.50
C ASN A 25 -20.60 10.41 -10.35
N ALA A 26 -20.51 9.42 -9.46
CA ALA A 26 -19.61 9.51 -8.32
C ALA A 26 -18.13 9.32 -8.75
N PRO A 27 -17.19 10.09 -8.18
CA PRO A 27 -15.77 10.06 -8.52
C PRO A 27 -15.16 8.65 -8.57
N SER A 28 -14.35 8.38 -9.58
CA SER A 28 -13.63 7.11 -9.68
C SER A 28 -12.52 7.03 -8.62
N PHE A 29 -12.65 6.12 -7.67
CA PHE A 29 -11.56 5.72 -6.78
C PHE A 29 -11.39 4.20 -6.74
N ILE A 30 -10.25 3.78 -6.21
CA ILE A 30 -9.77 2.42 -6.09
C ILE A 30 -9.80 2.00 -4.62
N LEU A 31 -10.36 0.83 -4.34
CA LEU A 31 -10.15 0.11 -3.09
C LEU A 31 -9.11 -0.97 -3.33
N PHE A 32 -7.95 -0.83 -2.73
CA PHE A 32 -6.84 -1.75 -2.86
C PHE A 32 -6.66 -2.56 -1.57
N ASP A 33 -6.87 -3.87 -1.65
CA ASP A 33 -6.60 -4.80 -0.56
C ASP A 33 -5.09 -4.99 -0.39
N ARG A 34 -4.55 -4.42 0.70
CA ARG A 34 -3.13 -4.40 0.98
C ARG A 34 -2.58 -5.78 1.40
N GLY A 35 -3.47 -6.72 1.75
CA GLY A 35 -3.13 -8.09 2.12
C GLY A 35 -2.79 -8.31 3.59
N ASP A 36 -2.62 -7.25 4.37
CA ASP A 36 -2.40 -7.31 5.82
C ASP A 36 -3.67 -7.06 6.64
N GLY A 37 -4.84 -7.11 5.98
CA GLY A 37 -6.13 -6.81 6.60
C GLY A 37 -6.52 -5.34 6.51
N ASN A 38 -5.67 -4.49 5.93
CA ASN A 38 -6.00 -3.11 5.62
C ASN A 38 -6.39 -2.93 4.15
N ILE A 39 -7.25 -1.95 3.90
CA ILE A 39 -7.72 -1.53 2.58
C ILE A 39 -7.26 -0.09 2.38
N ILE A 40 -6.61 0.16 1.26
CA ILE A 40 -6.22 1.49 0.81
C ILE A 40 -7.33 2.06 -0.06
N LEU A 41 -7.74 3.30 0.21
CA LEU A 41 -8.55 4.11 -0.69
C LEU A 41 -7.63 5.11 -1.40
N THR A 42 -7.68 5.10 -2.73
CA THR A 42 -6.80 5.92 -3.55
C THR A 42 -7.41 6.24 -4.92
N SER A 43 -6.82 7.18 -5.65
CA SER A 43 -7.20 7.54 -7.00
C SER A 43 -6.40 6.74 -8.04
N PRO A 44 -6.93 6.54 -9.26
CA PRO A 44 -6.14 5.99 -10.37
C PRO A 44 -4.89 6.82 -10.69
N SER A 45 -4.97 8.16 -10.56
CA SER A 45 -3.83 9.07 -10.75
C SER A 45 -2.69 8.82 -9.76
N ALA A 46 -3.01 8.62 -8.48
CA ALA A 46 -2.01 8.31 -7.45
C ALA A 46 -1.32 6.96 -7.72
N ILE A 47 -2.08 5.92 -8.08
CA ILE A 47 -1.52 4.61 -8.43
C ILE A 47 -0.65 4.70 -9.69
N SER A 48 -1.12 5.34 -10.77
CA SER A 48 -0.33 5.55 -11.99
C SER A 48 0.99 6.26 -11.71
N LYS A 49 0.98 7.31 -10.86
CA LYS A 49 2.20 8.02 -10.43
C LYS A 49 3.18 7.11 -9.67
N ILE A 50 2.69 6.25 -8.80
CA ILE A 50 3.53 5.29 -8.05
C ILE A 50 4.13 4.25 -8.99
N LEU A 51 3.33 3.72 -9.92
CA LEU A 51 3.74 2.68 -10.87
C LEU A 51 4.77 3.14 -11.89
N LYS A 52 4.77 4.44 -12.24
CA LYS A 52 5.79 5.07 -13.09
C LYS A 52 7.16 5.18 -12.40
N ASN A 53 7.27 4.91 -11.09
CA ASN A 53 8.54 4.92 -10.38
C ASN A 53 9.29 3.58 -10.49
N GLN A 54 10.58 3.61 -10.82
CA GLN A 54 11.43 2.40 -10.88
C GLN A 54 11.45 1.59 -9.57
N TYR A 55 11.18 2.25 -8.44
CA TYR A 55 11.05 1.65 -7.11
C TYR A 55 9.60 1.71 -6.62
N ALA A 56 8.64 1.39 -7.48
CA ALA A 56 7.20 1.56 -7.24
C ALA A 56 6.74 1.03 -5.88
N PHE A 57 7.19 -0.15 -5.45
CA PHE A 57 6.81 -0.70 -4.15
C PHE A 57 7.32 0.13 -2.96
N LEU A 58 8.55 0.67 -3.02
CA LEU A 58 9.09 1.51 -1.95
C LEU A 58 8.27 2.81 -1.80
N GLU A 59 7.80 3.36 -2.92
CA GLU A 59 6.91 4.51 -2.87
C GLU A 59 5.49 4.15 -2.47
N PHE A 60 4.95 3.03 -2.94
CA PHE A 60 3.66 2.50 -2.49
C PHE A 60 3.62 2.33 -0.97
N ILE A 61 4.56 1.60 -0.39
CA ILE A 61 4.52 1.29 1.05
C ILE A 61 4.74 2.54 1.91
N SER A 62 5.43 3.55 1.38
CA SER A 62 5.67 4.82 2.07
C SER A 62 4.60 5.88 1.78
N TYR A 63 3.65 5.60 0.89
CA TYR A 63 2.65 6.56 0.47
C TYR A 63 1.61 6.77 1.58
N PRO A 64 1.22 8.02 1.89
CA PRO A 64 0.25 8.33 2.94
C PRO A 64 -1.17 8.09 2.45
N PHE A 65 -1.51 6.83 2.21
CA PHE A 65 -2.83 6.43 1.78
C PHE A 65 -3.88 6.64 2.88
N PHE A 66 -5.08 7.03 2.48
CA PHE A 66 -6.25 6.83 3.33
C PHE A 66 -6.46 5.32 3.48
N THR A 67 -6.46 4.83 4.72
CA THR A 67 -6.49 3.40 5.00
C THR A 67 -7.60 3.09 5.98
N ILE A 68 -8.34 2.01 5.74
CA ILE A 68 -9.33 1.42 6.64
C ILE A 68 -9.00 -0.05 6.90
N SER A 69 -9.51 -0.60 8.00
CA SER A 69 -9.35 -2.02 8.32
C SER A 69 -10.51 -2.83 7.76
N LYS A 70 -10.25 -4.05 7.27
CA LYS A 70 -11.30 -5.03 6.92
C LYS A 70 -12.17 -5.41 8.11
N LYS A 71 -11.71 -5.15 9.34
CA LYS A 71 -12.44 -5.42 10.58
C LYS A 71 -13.36 -4.27 10.99
N ASP A 72 -13.24 -3.11 10.35
CA ASP A 72 -14.11 -1.98 10.63
C ASP A 72 -15.57 -2.33 10.29
N SER A 73 -16.52 -1.66 10.95
CA SER A 73 -17.93 -1.92 10.68
C SER A 73 -18.29 -1.51 9.25
N LEU A 74 -19.35 -2.12 8.69
CA LEU A 74 -19.84 -1.75 7.35
C LEU A 74 -20.19 -0.25 7.25
N ASN A 75 -20.63 0.35 8.36
CA ASN A 75 -20.92 1.79 8.41
C ASN A 75 -19.65 2.64 8.35
N ASP A 76 -18.58 2.22 9.02
CA ASP A 76 -17.29 2.91 8.99
C ASP A 76 -16.65 2.82 7.60
N ILE A 77 -16.68 1.61 7.00
CA ILE A 77 -16.21 1.38 5.62
C ILE A 77 -17.01 2.26 4.65
N ARG A 78 -18.34 2.31 4.79
CA ARG A 78 -19.21 3.18 3.98
C ARG A 78 -18.86 4.66 4.16
N LEU A 79 -18.69 5.12 5.38
CA LEU A 79 -18.38 6.51 5.68
C LEU A 79 -17.02 6.91 5.09
N ALA A 80 -16.00 6.06 5.26
CA ALA A 80 -14.69 6.25 4.66
C ALA A 80 -14.74 6.40 3.13
N MET A 81 -15.49 5.52 2.45
CA MET A 81 -15.69 5.60 1.01
C MET A 81 -16.36 6.90 0.58
N MET A 82 -17.39 7.35 1.31
CA MET A 82 -18.08 8.61 1.04
C MET A 82 -17.16 9.82 1.24
N VAL A 83 -16.44 9.88 2.36
CA VAL A 83 -15.50 10.96 2.67
C VAL A 83 -14.36 11.04 1.65
N PHE A 84 -13.78 9.89 1.28
CA PHE A 84 -12.71 9.84 0.27
C PHE A 84 -13.22 10.34 -1.08
N SER A 85 -14.42 9.90 -1.49
CA SER A 85 -15.06 10.30 -2.73
C SER A 85 -15.32 11.81 -2.81
N MET A 86 -15.74 12.45 -1.71
CA MET A 86 -16.06 13.89 -1.70
C MET A 86 -14.82 14.78 -1.72
N ASN A 87 -13.72 14.34 -1.09
CA ASN A 87 -12.56 15.19 -0.86
C ASN A 87 -11.49 15.11 -1.97
N HIS A 88 -11.67 14.26 -2.99
CA HIS A 88 -10.73 14.05 -4.10
C HIS A 88 -9.27 14.19 -3.65
N MET A 89 -8.88 13.44 -2.60
CA MET A 89 -7.59 13.65 -1.94
C MET A 89 -6.44 13.14 -2.80
N ASP A 90 -6.11 13.86 -3.88
CA ASP A 90 -4.82 13.77 -4.55
C ASP A 90 -3.84 14.61 -3.74
N ASN A 91 -3.08 13.87 -2.96
CA ASN A 91 -2.45 14.36 -1.77
C ASN A 91 -1.17 15.13 -2.15
N LYS A 92 -1.19 16.44 -1.85
CA LYS A 92 -0.14 17.45 -2.13
C LYS A 92 1.23 16.98 -1.62
N THR A 93 2.29 17.34 -2.35
CA THR A 93 3.73 17.14 -2.04
C THR A 93 4.03 16.59 -0.64
N HIS A 94 4.19 15.27 -0.54
CA HIS A 94 4.52 14.61 0.73
C HIS A 94 6.03 14.46 0.93
N LYS A 95 6.49 14.74 2.15
CA LYS A 95 7.85 14.43 2.58
C LYS A 95 8.03 12.90 2.63
N PRO A 96 9.20 12.36 2.24
CA PRO A 96 9.48 10.94 2.35
C PRO A 96 9.33 10.44 3.79
N LEU A 97 8.51 9.40 4.00
CA LEU A 97 8.31 8.79 5.32
C LEU A 97 9.58 8.11 5.84
N LEU A 98 10.33 7.47 4.93
CA LEU A 98 11.58 6.77 5.22
C LEU A 98 12.79 7.61 4.79
N THR A 99 13.84 7.59 5.60
CA THR A 99 15.15 8.17 5.26
C THR A 99 15.82 7.41 4.11
N LYS A 100 16.83 8.02 3.49
CA LYS A 100 17.63 7.36 2.45
C LYS A 100 18.24 6.03 2.93
N SER A 101 18.76 5.99 4.16
CA SER A 101 19.33 4.76 4.74
C SER A 101 18.28 3.69 5.00
N GLU A 102 17.12 4.08 5.53
CA GLU A 102 15.99 3.15 5.76
C GLU A 102 15.45 2.59 4.44
N ARG A 103 15.36 3.40 3.38
CA ARG A 103 14.98 2.93 2.04
C ARG A 103 15.97 1.90 1.48
N ARG A 104 17.28 2.12 1.66
CA ARG A 104 18.32 1.15 1.26
C ARG A 104 18.19 -0.17 2.02
N VAL A 105 17.98 -0.12 3.34
CA VAL A 105 17.76 -1.32 4.15
C VAL A 105 16.47 -2.03 3.71
N LEU A 106 15.38 -1.28 3.48
CA LEU A 106 14.10 -1.83 3.02
C LEU A 106 14.25 -2.60 1.70
N TYR A 107 14.97 -2.04 0.72
CA TYR A 107 15.24 -2.72 -0.55
C TYR A 107 15.86 -4.12 -0.32
N TYR A 108 16.88 -4.22 0.53
CA TYR A 108 17.52 -5.51 0.81
C TYR A 108 16.66 -6.48 1.65
N LEU A 109 15.75 -5.97 2.49
CA LEU A 109 14.77 -6.82 3.18
C LEU A 109 13.82 -7.51 2.19
N LEU A 110 13.43 -6.82 1.12
CA LEU A 110 12.47 -7.33 0.13
C LEU A 110 13.06 -8.41 -0.77
N VAL A 111 14.38 -8.44 -0.94
CA VAL A 111 15.10 -9.53 -1.62
C VAL A 111 15.57 -10.62 -0.66
N HIS A 112 14.93 -10.72 0.52
CA HIS A 112 15.12 -11.78 1.52
C HIS A 112 16.54 -11.96 2.07
N GLN A 113 17.34 -10.90 2.13
CA GLN A 113 18.67 -10.99 2.74
C GLN A 113 18.62 -11.04 4.27
N SER A 114 19.53 -11.81 4.86
CA SER A 114 19.76 -11.82 6.31
C SER A 114 20.38 -10.51 6.80
N ASN A 115 20.21 -10.16 8.08
CA ASN A 115 20.81 -8.95 8.64
C ASN A 115 22.34 -8.88 8.43
N LYS A 116 23.04 -10.02 8.38
CA LYS A 116 24.48 -10.10 8.09
C LYS A 116 24.78 -9.73 6.65
N GLN A 117 24.06 -10.30 5.69
CA GLN A 117 24.22 -9.97 4.26
C GLN A 117 23.87 -8.51 3.96
N ILE A 118 22.84 -7.96 4.60
CA ILE A 118 22.47 -6.54 4.47
C ILE A 118 23.58 -5.65 5.03
N ALA A 119 24.11 -6.01 6.20
CA ALA A 119 25.21 -5.30 6.85
C ALA A 119 26.47 -5.26 5.96
N GLU A 120 26.84 -6.41 5.39
CA GLU A 120 27.95 -6.52 4.42
C GLU A 120 27.69 -5.67 3.17
N SER A 121 26.51 -5.79 2.58
CA SER A 121 26.12 -5.06 1.35
C SER A 121 26.06 -3.53 1.55
N LEU A 122 25.82 -3.07 2.78
CA LEU A 122 25.69 -1.65 3.10
C LEU A 122 26.92 -1.07 3.82
N GLY A 123 27.91 -1.89 4.18
CA GLY A 123 29.05 -1.46 5.02
C GLY A 123 28.63 -1.01 6.42
N MET A 124 27.60 -1.63 7.00
CA MET A 124 27.02 -1.26 8.30
C MET A 124 27.21 -2.37 9.33
N LYS A 125 27.11 -2.05 10.62
CA LYS A 125 27.06 -3.07 11.69
C LYS A 125 25.70 -3.78 11.67
N THR A 126 25.66 -5.08 11.95
CA THR A 126 24.42 -5.87 12.05
C THR A 126 23.42 -5.28 13.05
N ARG A 127 23.90 -4.74 14.19
CA ARG A 127 23.07 -4.01 15.16
C ARG A 127 22.37 -2.79 14.55
N SER A 128 23.06 -2.05 13.68
CA SER A 128 22.47 -0.91 12.97
C SER A 128 21.36 -1.36 12.02
N ILE A 129 21.53 -2.50 11.35
CA ILE A 129 20.48 -3.08 10.51
C ILE A 129 19.24 -3.44 11.34
N SER A 130 19.41 -4.07 12.52
CA SER A 130 18.29 -4.35 13.42
C SER A 130 17.55 -3.07 13.85
N ASN A 131 18.29 -2.01 14.18
CA ASN A 131 17.69 -0.71 14.52
C ASN A 131 16.94 -0.08 13.34
N HIS A 132 17.51 -0.14 12.12
CA HIS A 132 16.83 0.33 10.92
C HIS A 132 15.56 -0.46 10.64
N LYS A 133 15.57 -1.80 10.77
CA LYS A 133 14.37 -2.64 10.63
C LYS A 133 13.27 -2.22 11.60
N TYR A 134 13.62 -2.04 12.87
CA TYR A 134 12.68 -1.58 13.89
C TYR A 134 12.07 -0.22 13.51
N ASN A 135 12.90 0.75 13.11
CA ASN A 135 12.43 2.08 12.72
C ASN A 135 11.56 2.05 11.45
N ILE A 136 11.94 1.25 10.45
CA ILE A 136 11.15 1.05 9.22
C ILE A 136 9.77 0.50 9.59
N LEU A 137 9.71 -0.60 10.32
CA LEU A 137 8.45 -1.22 10.72
C LEU A 137 7.58 -0.26 11.53
N ARG A 138 8.17 0.45 12.49
CA ARG A 138 7.46 1.48 13.28
C ARG A 138 6.90 2.59 12.39
N LYS A 139 7.69 3.15 11.47
CA LYS A 139 7.26 4.25 10.59
C LYS A 139 6.17 3.82 9.61
N LEU A 140 6.25 2.58 9.11
CA LEU A 140 5.24 1.98 8.25
C LEU A 140 4.01 1.46 9.02
N ASN A 141 4.02 1.58 10.35
CA ASN A 141 3.01 1.00 11.24
C ASN A 141 2.77 -0.50 11.00
N LEU A 142 3.85 -1.26 10.88
CA LEU A 142 3.85 -2.71 10.67
C LEU A 142 4.41 -3.43 11.89
N HIS A 143 3.76 -4.52 12.30
CA HIS A 143 4.17 -5.27 13.48
C HIS A 143 5.34 -6.23 13.24
N SER A 144 5.64 -6.60 11.99
CA SER A 144 6.69 -7.56 11.67
C SER A 144 7.19 -7.45 10.24
N THR A 145 8.39 -7.98 10.00
CA THR A 145 8.92 -8.16 8.63
C THR A 145 8.04 -9.10 7.81
N SER A 146 7.44 -10.13 8.43
CA SER A 146 6.52 -11.03 7.73
C SER A 146 5.28 -10.29 7.19
N CYS A 147 4.76 -9.32 7.94
CA CYS A 147 3.67 -8.45 7.47
C CYS A 147 4.10 -7.66 6.22
N LEU A 148 5.28 -7.02 6.26
CA LEU A 148 5.85 -6.32 5.11
C LEU A 148 5.99 -7.22 3.87
N ILE A 149 6.53 -8.43 4.04
CA ILE A 149 6.70 -9.41 2.95
C ILE A 149 5.34 -9.84 2.37
N LYS A 150 4.33 -10.03 3.23
CA LYS A 150 2.97 -10.33 2.77
C LYS A 150 2.41 -9.21 1.89
N ILE A 151 2.56 -7.96 2.30
CA ILE A 151 2.14 -6.80 1.50
C ILE A 151 2.91 -6.76 0.18
N HIS A 152 4.22 -7.02 0.19
CA HIS A 152 5.04 -7.08 -1.03
C HIS A 152 4.55 -8.15 -2.01
N HIS A 153 4.21 -9.35 -1.54
CA HIS A 153 3.64 -10.39 -2.41
C HIS A 153 2.27 -10.02 -2.98
N HIS A 154 1.40 -9.39 -2.18
CA HIS A 154 0.13 -8.88 -2.66
C HIS A 154 0.32 -7.81 -3.75
N TRP A 155 1.29 -6.92 -3.57
CA TRP A 155 1.69 -5.94 -4.57
C TRP A 155 2.21 -6.58 -5.86
N GLN A 156 3.11 -7.57 -5.77
CA GLN A 156 3.62 -8.29 -6.93
C GLN A 156 2.50 -8.98 -7.71
N ARG A 157 1.55 -9.61 -7.00
CA ARG A 157 0.38 -10.24 -7.63
C ARG A 157 -0.53 -9.22 -8.29
N PHE A 158 -0.73 -8.06 -7.68
CA PHE A 158 -1.44 -6.96 -8.31
C PHE A 158 -0.78 -6.55 -9.63
N LEU A 159 0.53 -6.33 -9.65
CA LEU A 159 1.26 -5.99 -10.89
C LEU A 159 1.12 -7.08 -11.96
N ALA A 160 1.15 -8.36 -11.57
CA ALA A 160 1.00 -9.46 -12.51
C ALA A 160 -0.40 -9.53 -13.15
N LEU A 161 -1.44 -9.13 -12.41
CA LEU A 161 -2.84 -9.20 -12.87
C LEU A 161 -3.31 -7.91 -13.57
N HIS A 162 -2.78 -6.76 -13.15
CA HIS A 162 -3.33 -5.44 -13.50
C HIS A 162 -2.28 -4.45 -13.97
N GLY A 163 -0.99 -4.80 -13.97
CA GLY A 163 0.09 -3.85 -14.29
C GLY A 163 -0.15 -3.13 -15.62
N GLY A 164 -0.57 -3.88 -16.65
CA GLY A 164 -0.91 -3.32 -17.96
C GLY A 164 -1.97 -2.23 -17.90
N ASP A 165 -3.04 -2.43 -17.12
CA ASP A 165 -4.20 -1.53 -17.07
C ASP A 165 -3.84 -0.11 -16.59
N PHE A 166 -2.83 0.00 -15.72
CA PHE A 166 -2.43 1.28 -15.13
C PHE A 166 -1.22 1.93 -15.82
N TYR A 167 -0.49 1.22 -16.68
CA TYR A 167 0.63 1.79 -17.44
C TYR A 167 0.19 2.61 -18.67
N TYR A 168 -1.06 2.41 -19.14
CA TYR A 168 -1.61 3.11 -20.32
C TYR A 168 -2.57 4.28 -19.97
N ILE A 169 -2.61 4.69 -18.69
CA ILE A 169 -3.36 5.85 -18.17
C ILE A 169 -2.40 6.95 -17.68
#